data_AF-A0A8J8BNV6-F1
#
_entry.id   AF-A0A8J8BNV6-F1
#
_cell.length_a   1.000
_cell.length_b   1.000
_cell.length_c   1.000
_cell.angle_alpha   90.00
_cell.angle_beta   90.00
_cell.angle_gamma   90.00
#
_symmetry.space_group_name_H-M   'P 1'
#
loop_
_entity.id
_entity.type
_entity.pdbx_description
1 polymer ?
#
loop_
_entity_poly.entity_id
_entity_poly.type
_entity_poly.pdbx_seq_one_letter_code
_entity_poly.pdbx_strand_id
1 'polypeptide(L)'
;MAEFDMAEELMKAESYPRGVDSVSLIQTHISWVFLTGKYCYKVKKPVDFEFLDFSTLEKRKFYCEEELRVNRRLCPDIYVDVVPITRDSGGLHVEGKGDAIDYAVKMVQLPQERRMDLLLEEGKVDGDVIDEISKTLAEFHGAARTGEGINTYGSLETIKANWSQNFEQTRNLRGSLIPEDLFDSIEKAVGEFMQGNSKMFNERIKSNRIRECHGDVHSGNIFVDGRIYIFDAIEFNPAFSCSDTAAEIAFLGMDLDFKERKDLSESFVDGYVECSRDGGVHDLLNFYKCYRAYVRAKVIGFKLFDAGVGQEEKGEAERLCKEYFSLAQEYAVNF
;
A
#
# COMPACT_ATOMS: atom_id res chain seq x y z
N MET A 1 24.19 -18.19 -2.54
CA MET A 1 23.39 -18.53 -3.74
C MET A 1 22.92 -17.21 -4.31
N ALA A 2 23.13 -16.94 -5.59
CA ALA A 2 22.70 -15.67 -6.18
C ALA A 2 21.16 -15.58 -6.15
N GLU A 3 20.59 -14.42 -5.87
CA GLU A 3 19.14 -14.20 -5.77
C GLU A 3 18.36 -14.70 -7.00
N PHE A 4 18.97 -14.57 -8.18
CA PHE A 4 18.41 -15.07 -9.45
C PHE A 4 18.20 -16.60 -9.45
N ASP A 5 19.05 -17.36 -8.76
CA ASP A 5 19.01 -18.82 -8.73
C ASP A 5 17.76 -19.33 -7.98
N MET A 6 17.38 -18.67 -6.88
CA MET A 6 16.19 -19.05 -6.11
C MET A 6 14.90 -18.81 -6.91
N ALA A 7 14.76 -17.62 -7.51
CA ALA A 7 13.55 -17.31 -8.28
C ALA A 7 13.41 -18.21 -9.50
N GLU A 8 14.50 -18.49 -10.21
CA GLU A 8 14.51 -19.43 -11.34
C GLU A 8 14.16 -20.87 -10.94
N GLU A 9 14.67 -21.37 -9.81
CA GLU A 9 14.31 -22.70 -9.32
C GLU A 9 12.86 -22.79 -8.87
N LEU A 10 12.35 -21.74 -8.23
CA LEU A 10 10.93 -21.66 -7.81
C LEU A 10 9.98 -21.41 -8.98
N MET A 11 10.44 -21.12 -10.20
CA MET A 11 9.57 -21.12 -11.38
C MET A 11 9.20 -22.53 -11.86
N LYS A 12 9.82 -23.57 -11.32
CA LYS A 12 9.55 -24.96 -11.70
C LYS A 12 8.36 -25.52 -10.93
N ALA A 13 7.43 -26.18 -11.63
CA ALA A 13 6.22 -26.76 -11.02
C ALA A 13 6.56 -27.83 -9.98
N GLU A 14 7.64 -28.59 -10.18
CA GLU A 14 8.13 -29.60 -9.24
C GLU A 14 8.61 -29.03 -7.89
N SER A 15 8.82 -27.72 -7.79
CA SER A 15 9.20 -27.04 -6.54
C SER A 15 8.03 -26.87 -5.56
N TYR A 16 6.80 -27.27 -5.94
CA TYR A 16 5.59 -27.09 -5.16
C TYR A 16 4.89 -28.41 -4.82
N PRO A 17 3.96 -28.43 -3.85
CA PRO A 17 3.08 -29.57 -3.63
C PRO A 17 2.36 -30.01 -4.92
N ARG A 18 2.01 -31.30 -4.99
CA ARG A 18 1.37 -31.90 -6.18
C ARG A 18 0.11 -31.12 -6.62
N GLY A 19 -0.07 -31.00 -7.93
CA GLY A 19 -1.21 -30.33 -8.55
C GLY A 19 -0.93 -28.92 -9.06
N VAL A 20 0.35 -28.52 -9.12
CA VAL A 20 0.80 -27.32 -9.83
C VAL A 20 1.27 -27.72 -11.21
N ASP A 21 0.69 -27.12 -12.25
CA ASP A 21 1.04 -27.39 -13.65
C ASP A 21 1.92 -26.29 -14.25
N SER A 22 1.75 -25.05 -13.80
CA SER A 22 2.48 -23.88 -14.26
C SER A 22 2.67 -22.88 -13.13
N VAL A 23 3.77 -22.15 -13.17
CA VAL A 23 4.10 -21.09 -12.21
C VAL A 23 4.28 -19.80 -12.99
N SER A 24 3.66 -18.72 -12.52
CA SER A 24 3.97 -17.37 -13.00
C SER A 24 4.50 -16.51 -11.85
N LEU A 25 5.41 -15.60 -12.18
CA LEU A 25 6.08 -14.74 -11.20
C LEU A 25 5.58 -13.31 -11.33
N ILE A 26 5.12 -12.75 -10.21
CA ILE A 26 4.99 -11.31 -10.01
C ILE A 26 6.15 -10.86 -9.14
N GLN A 27 6.89 -9.85 -9.59
CA GLN A 27 8.04 -9.33 -8.86
C GLN A 27 7.77 -7.90 -8.36
N THR A 28 8.04 -7.67 -7.07
CA THR A 28 8.06 -6.32 -6.47
C THR A 28 9.49 -5.92 -6.12
N HIS A 29 9.69 -4.72 -5.55
CA HIS A 29 10.99 -4.29 -5.05
C HIS A 29 11.52 -5.17 -3.91
N ILE A 30 10.64 -5.77 -3.12
CA ILE A 30 10.99 -6.46 -1.86
C ILE A 30 10.55 -7.92 -1.82
N SER A 31 9.86 -8.42 -2.86
CA SER A 31 9.33 -9.79 -2.86
C SER A 31 9.22 -10.39 -4.26
N TRP A 32 9.19 -11.72 -4.30
CA TRP A 32 8.73 -12.54 -5.41
C TRP A 32 7.41 -13.19 -5.02
N VAL A 33 6.42 -13.15 -5.89
CA VAL A 33 5.11 -13.81 -5.69
C VAL A 33 4.92 -14.83 -6.79
N PHE A 34 4.93 -16.10 -6.41
CA PHE A 34 4.75 -17.22 -7.33
C PHE A 34 3.28 -17.64 -7.33
N LEU A 35 2.61 -17.47 -8.47
CA LEU A 35 1.24 -17.88 -8.71
C LEU A 35 1.22 -19.33 -9.20
N THR A 36 0.53 -20.21 -8.50
CA THR A 36 0.51 -21.66 -8.76
C THR A 36 -0.90 -22.19 -9.08
N GLY A 37 -1.84 -21.29 -9.36
CA GLY A 37 -3.24 -21.60 -9.68
C GLY A 37 -4.12 -21.62 -8.44
N LYS A 38 -3.88 -22.55 -7.50
CA LYS A 38 -4.67 -22.65 -6.26
C LYS A 38 -4.16 -21.73 -5.15
N TYR A 39 -2.84 -21.68 -4.99
CA TYR A 39 -2.18 -20.85 -3.99
C TYR A 39 -1.19 -19.92 -4.67
N CYS A 40 -0.83 -18.85 -3.99
CA CYS A 40 0.36 -18.09 -4.30
C CYS A 40 1.30 -18.06 -3.10
N TYR A 41 2.59 -17.93 -3.40
CA TYR A 41 3.66 -17.97 -2.41
C TYR A 41 4.50 -16.71 -2.53
N LYS A 42 4.46 -15.86 -1.50
CA LYS A 42 5.25 -14.62 -1.46
C LYS A 42 6.52 -14.85 -0.66
N VAL A 43 7.66 -14.72 -1.34
CA VAL A 43 9.00 -14.86 -0.79
C VAL A 43 9.64 -13.48 -0.69
N LYS A 44 10.15 -13.12 0.49
CA LYS A 44 10.82 -11.84 0.71
C LYS A 44 12.23 -11.88 0.14
N LYS A 45 12.62 -10.84 -0.59
CA LYS A 45 13.99 -10.70 -1.12
C LYS A 45 14.95 -10.39 0.04
N PRO A 46 16.23 -10.83 0.00
CA PRO A 46 17.20 -10.61 1.06
C PRO A 46 17.81 -9.19 0.99
N VAL A 47 16.96 -8.17 1.04
CA VAL A 47 17.32 -6.75 0.89
C VAL A 47 17.35 -6.05 2.24
N ASP A 48 18.13 -4.97 2.33
CA ASP A 48 18.13 -4.04 3.45
C ASP A 48 17.98 -2.62 2.88
N PHE A 49 16.88 -1.99 3.26
CA PHE A 49 16.55 -0.60 2.99
C PHE A 49 16.49 0.12 4.34
N GLU A 50 16.84 1.42 4.39
CA GLU A 50 16.83 2.18 5.65
C GLU A 50 15.49 2.13 6.42
N PHE A 51 14.39 1.77 5.73
CA PHE A 51 13.04 1.64 6.28
C PHE A 51 12.57 0.17 6.48
N LEU A 52 13.37 -0.84 6.10
CA LEU A 52 13.01 -2.26 6.08
C LEU A 52 14.26 -3.15 5.97
N ASP A 53 14.40 -4.17 6.82
CA ASP A 53 15.53 -5.11 6.77
C ASP A 53 15.08 -6.59 6.68
N PHE A 54 15.30 -7.20 5.51
CA PHE A 54 15.07 -8.61 5.19
C PHE A 54 16.39 -9.38 4.95
N SER A 55 17.54 -8.84 5.37
CA SER A 55 18.87 -9.37 5.05
C SER A 55 19.12 -10.79 5.56
N THR A 56 18.58 -11.16 6.73
CA THR A 56 18.78 -12.49 7.34
C THR A 56 17.53 -13.37 7.25
N LEU A 57 17.75 -14.68 7.32
CA LEU A 57 16.67 -15.67 7.29
C LEU A 57 15.69 -15.47 8.45
N GLU A 58 16.19 -15.15 9.64
CA GLU A 58 15.38 -14.90 10.84
C GLU A 58 14.48 -13.68 10.64
N LYS A 59 15.00 -12.60 10.04
CA LYS A 59 14.22 -11.40 9.74
C LYS A 59 13.15 -11.69 8.70
N ARG A 60 13.49 -12.43 7.63
CA ARG A 60 12.49 -12.82 6.62
C ARG A 60 11.38 -13.67 7.21
N LYS A 61 11.72 -14.65 8.07
CA LYS A 61 10.73 -15.44 8.79
C LYS A 61 9.82 -14.54 9.63
N PHE A 62 10.41 -13.68 10.46
CA PHE A 62 9.67 -12.77 11.33
C PHE A 62 8.68 -11.90 10.53
N TYR A 63 9.12 -11.29 9.42
CA TYR A 63 8.24 -10.47 8.62
C TYR A 63 7.22 -11.28 7.80
N CYS A 64 7.48 -12.54 7.46
CA CYS A 64 6.43 -13.41 6.91
C CYS A 64 5.33 -13.67 7.95
N GLU A 65 5.71 -13.87 9.21
CA GLU A 65 4.77 -14.06 10.32
C GLU A 65 3.99 -12.77 10.62
N GLU A 66 4.64 -11.61 10.57
CA GLU A 66 3.98 -10.31 10.71
C GLU A 66 3.03 -10.03 9.55
N GLU A 67 3.41 -10.34 8.31
CA GLU A 67 2.52 -10.19 7.15
C GLU A 67 1.26 -11.04 7.32
N LEU A 68 1.42 -12.30 7.72
CA LEU A 68 0.31 -13.21 8.04
C LEU A 68 -0.57 -12.64 9.16
N ARG A 69 0.03 -12.16 10.25
CA ARG A 69 -0.69 -11.59 11.40
C ARG A 69 -1.50 -10.35 11.02
N VAL A 70 -0.88 -9.41 10.30
CA VAL A 70 -1.46 -8.11 9.95
C VAL A 70 -2.57 -8.27 8.93
N ASN A 71 -2.36 -9.09 7.90
CA ASN A 71 -3.31 -9.20 6.79
C ASN A 71 -4.52 -10.09 7.08
N ARG A 72 -4.42 -11.06 8.00
CA ARG A 72 -5.58 -11.85 8.46
C ARG A 72 -6.68 -11.01 9.11
N ARG A 73 -6.41 -9.75 9.49
CA ARG A 73 -7.42 -8.83 10.03
C ARG A 73 -8.50 -8.49 9.00
N LEU A 74 -8.13 -8.41 7.72
CA LEU A 74 -9.03 -8.08 6.61
C LEU A 74 -9.26 -9.27 5.67
N CYS A 75 -8.26 -10.15 5.55
CA CYS A 75 -8.25 -11.27 4.61
C CYS A 75 -7.93 -12.62 5.31
N PRO A 76 -8.68 -13.04 6.35
CA PRO A 76 -8.37 -14.26 7.12
C PRO A 76 -8.41 -15.53 6.26
N ASP A 77 -9.26 -15.55 5.24
CA ASP A 77 -9.50 -16.72 4.38
C ASP A 77 -8.45 -16.85 3.26
N ILE A 78 -7.71 -15.77 2.97
CA ILE A 78 -6.67 -15.74 1.93
C ILE A 78 -5.31 -16.05 2.53
N TYR A 79 -4.98 -15.50 3.69
CA TYR A 79 -3.65 -15.66 4.29
C TYR A 79 -3.57 -16.97 5.10
N VAL A 80 -3.01 -18.00 4.47
CA VAL A 80 -3.09 -19.40 4.94
C VAL A 80 -2.03 -19.72 5.97
N ASP A 81 -0.74 -19.53 5.69
CA ASP A 81 0.35 -19.88 6.61
C ASP A 81 1.70 -19.27 6.20
N VAL A 82 2.70 -19.38 7.07
CA VAL A 82 4.12 -19.22 6.71
C VAL A 82 4.75 -20.59 6.53
N VAL A 83 5.25 -20.87 5.32
CA VAL A 83 5.77 -22.20 4.96
C VAL A 83 7.27 -22.17 4.68
N PRO A 84 8.02 -23.24 5.01
CA PRO A 84 9.44 -23.31 4.74
C PRO A 84 9.70 -23.55 3.25
N ILE A 85 10.82 -23.01 2.78
CA ILE A 85 11.47 -23.40 1.52
C ILE A 85 12.72 -24.18 1.89
N THR A 86 12.79 -25.43 1.46
CA THR A 86 13.91 -26.34 1.75
C THR A 86 14.65 -26.72 0.48
N ARG A 87 15.88 -27.23 0.60
CA ARG A 87 16.66 -27.75 -0.53
C ARG A 87 17.01 -29.22 -0.32
N ASP A 88 16.86 -30.04 -1.36
CA ASP A 88 17.41 -31.40 -1.43
C ASP A 88 18.17 -31.63 -2.76
N SER A 89 18.50 -32.89 -3.06
CA SER A 89 19.21 -33.24 -4.31
C SER A 89 18.41 -32.97 -5.59
N GLY A 90 17.09 -32.80 -5.49
CA GLY A 90 16.18 -32.51 -6.59
C GLY A 90 15.92 -31.02 -6.83
N GLY A 91 16.33 -30.14 -5.92
CA GLY A 91 16.15 -28.68 -6.05
C GLY A 91 15.51 -28.04 -4.82
N LEU A 92 14.88 -26.89 -5.03
CA LEU A 92 14.09 -26.19 -4.02
C LEU A 92 12.67 -26.76 -3.92
N HIS A 93 12.16 -26.83 -2.69
CA HIS A 93 10.80 -27.30 -2.40
C HIS A 93 10.11 -26.37 -1.40
N VAL A 94 8.98 -25.81 -1.81
CA VAL A 94 8.04 -25.10 -0.94
C VAL A 94 7.23 -26.11 -0.15
N GLU A 95 7.07 -25.89 1.15
CA GLU A 95 6.49 -26.87 2.09
C GLU A 95 7.30 -28.18 2.18
N GLY A 96 8.58 -28.12 1.82
CA GLY A 96 9.48 -29.27 1.91
C GLY A 96 9.88 -29.61 3.34
N LYS A 97 10.53 -30.76 3.51
CA LYS A 97 10.97 -31.28 4.81
C LYS A 97 12.45 -30.99 5.04
N GLY A 98 12.82 -30.64 6.27
CA GLY A 98 14.20 -30.40 6.67
C GLY A 98 14.42 -28.95 7.08
N ASP A 99 15.68 -28.53 7.05
CA ASP A 99 16.06 -27.16 7.43
C ASP A 99 15.61 -26.16 6.34
N ALA A 100 14.89 -25.13 6.78
CA ALA A 100 14.46 -24.06 5.91
C ALA A 100 15.67 -23.21 5.48
N ILE A 101 15.80 -22.99 4.17
CA ILE A 101 16.75 -22.03 3.62
C ILE A 101 16.11 -20.66 3.38
N ASP A 102 14.77 -20.62 3.29
CA ASP A 102 13.94 -19.41 3.27
C ASP A 102 12.49 -19.74 3.69
N TYR A 103 11.63 -18.72 3.71
CA TYR A 103 10.21 -18.85 4.03
C TYR A 103 9.35 -18.13 2.98
N ALA A 104 8.12 -18.62 2.81
CA ALA A 104 7.10 -17.99 2.00
C ALA A 104 5.82 -17.77 2.81
N VAL A 105 5.13 -16.65 2.54
CA VAL A 105 3.72 -16.49 2.95
C VAL A 105 2.87 -17.22 1.91
N LYS A 106 2.17 -18.27 2.35
CA LYS A 106 1.22 -19.03 1.53
C LYS A 106 -0.15 -18.36 1.59
N MET A 107 -0.69 -18.04 0.43
CA MET A 107 -1.98 -17.39 0.28
C MET A 107 -2.86 -18.13 -0.72
N VAL A 108 -4.19 -18.06 -0.59
CA VAL A 108 -5.11 -18.46 -1.65
C VAL A 108 -4.92 -17.51 -2.82
N GLN A 109 -4.71 -18.05 -4.03
CA GLN A 109 -4.56 -17.21 -5.21
C GLN A 109 -5.95 -16.74 -5.68
N LEU A 110 -6.17 -15.43 -5.65
CA LEU A 110 -7.36 -14.83 -6.24
C LEU A 110 -7.21 -14.66 -7.77
N PRO A 111 -8.31 -14.73 -8.53
CA PRO A 111 -8.30 -14.46 -9.97
C PRO A 111 -7.87 -13.01 -10.23
N GLN A 112 -6.82 -12.81 -11.04
CA GLN A 112 -6.20 -11.49 -11.20
C GLN A 112 -7.14 -10.47 -11.86
N GLU A 113 -8.03 -10.92 -12.72
CA GLU A 113 -9.10 -10.14 -13.35
C GLU A 113 -10.15 -9.60 -12.36
N ARG A 114 -10.13 -10.04 -11.10
CA ARG A 114 -11.01 -9.53 -10.02
C ARG A 114 -10.39 -8.40 -9.21
N ARG A 115 -9.18 -7.94 -9.56
CA ARG A 115 -8.54 -6.80 -8.91
C ARG A 115 -9.31 -5.51 -9.24
N MET A 116 -9.58 -4.69 -8.23
CA MET A 116 -10.51 -3.57 -8.32
C MET A 116 -10.03 -2.49 -9.30
N ASP A 117 -8.73 -2.27 -9.43
CA ASP A 117 -8.15 -1.35 -10.41
C ASP A 117 -8.52 -1.72 -11.86
N LEU A 118 -8.55 -3.03 -12.19
CA LEU A 118 -9.00 -3.54 -13.49
C LEU A 118 -10.51 -3.46 -13.64
N LEU A 119 -11.26 -3.80 -12.58
CA LEU A 119 -12.72 -3.70 -12.59
C LEU A 119 -13.20 -2.25 -12.74
N LEU A 120 -12.47 -1.28 -12.21
CA LEU A 120 -12.75 0.16 -12.40
C LEU A 120 -12.62 0.56 -13.87
N GLU A 121 -11.56 0.09 -14.56
CA GLU A 121 -11.34 0.34 -15.99
C GLU A 121 -12.45 -0.29 -16.85
N GLU A 122 -12.99 -1.43 -16.42
CA GLU A 122 -14.11 -2.09 -17.09
C GLU A 122 -15.50 -1.53 -16.69
N GLY A 123 -15.56 -0.55 -15.79
CA GLY A 123 -16.83 0.02 -15.28
C GLY A 123 -17.66 -0.97 -14.46
N LYS A 124 -17.02 -1.97 -13.83
CA LYS A 124 -17.65 -3.06 -13.06
C LYS A 124 -17.64 -2.85 -11.55
N VAL A 125 -17.26 -1.66 -11.08
CA VAL A 125 -17.37 -1.24 -9.69
C VAL A 125 -18.54 -0.27 -9.56
N ASP A 126 -19.54 -0.68 -8.77
CA ASP A 126 -20.75 0.07 -8.48
C ASP A 126 -20.81 0.53 -7.01
N GLY A 127 -21.92 1.16 -6.63
CA GLY A 127 -22.14 1.69 -5.28
C GLY A 127 -22.15 0.60 -4.20
N ASP A 128 -22.70 -0.59 -4.50
CA ASP A 128 -22.77 -1.68 -3.54
C ASP A 128 -21.36 -2.17 -3.14
N VAL A 129 -20.45 -2.26 -4.11
CA VAL A 129 -19.04 -2.57 -3.86
C VAL A 129 -18.39 -1.50 -2.98
N ILE A 130 -18.64 -0.23 -3.27
CA ILE A 130 -18.10 0.89 -2.48
C ILE A 130 -18.64 0.89 -1.05
N ASP A 131 -19.93 0.67 -0.86
CA ASP A 131 -20.57 0.58 0.46
C ASP A 131 -19.98 -0.57 1.29
N GLU A 132 -19.71 -1.73 0.67
CA GLU A 132 -19.05 -2.85 1.35
C GLU A 132 -17.61 -2.51 1.77
N ILE A 133 -16.85 -1.81 0.93
CA ILE A 133 -15.49 -1.34 1.27
C ILE A 133 -15.55 -0.34 2.43
N SER A 134 -16.44 0.66 2.37
CA SER A 134 -16.63 1.67 3.41
C SER A 134 -16.95 1.04 4.77
N LYS A 135 -17.89 0.09 4.78
CA LYS A 135 -18.26 -0.65 5.99
C LYS A 135 -17.10 -1.48 6.52
N THR A 136 -16.40 -2.21 5.65
CA THR A 136 -15.27 -3.07 6.01
C THR A 136 -14.16 -2.25 6.67
N LEU A 137 -13.80 -1.10 6.10
CA LEU A 137 -12.77 -0.22 6.68
C LEU A 137 -13.22 0.46 7.97
N ALA A 138 -14.50 0.84 8.09
CA ALA A 138 -15.03 1.39 9.33
C ALA A 138 -14.98 0.38 10.48
N GLU A 139 -15.36 -0.87 10.23
CA GLU A 139 -15.26 -1.97 11.20
C GLU A 139 -13.80 -2.26 11.57
N PHE A 140 -12.93 -2.35 10.57
CA PHE A 140 -11.49 -2.56 10.76
C PHE A 140 -10.86 -1.45 11.62
N HIS A 141 -11.07 -0.19 11.28
CA HIS A 141 -10.55 0.95 12.04
C HIS A 141 -11.13 1.03 13.46
N GLY A 142 -12.40 0.65 13.64
CA GLY A 142 -13.03 0.56 14.95
C GLY A 142 -12.34 -0.44 15.88
N ALA A 143 -11.87 -1.56 15.33
CA ALA A 143 -11.17 -2.63 16.06
C ALA A 143 -9.64 -2.47 16.11
N ALA A 144 -9.05 -1.65 15.24
CA ALA A 144 -7.60 -1.47 15.15
C ALA A 144 -6.99 -0.85 16.41
N ARG A 145 -5.74 -1.24 16.72
CA ARG A 145 -5.00 -0.74 17.89
C ARG A 145 -4.85 0.80 17.84
N THR A 146 -4.90 1.43 19.00
CA THR A 146 -4.73 2.87 19.21
C THR A 146 -4.11 3.11 20.59
N GLY A 147 -3.64 4.34 20.87
CA GLY A 147 -3.12 4.71 22.18
C GLY A 147 -1.64 5.13 22.16
N GLU A 148 -1.00 5.05 23.32
CA GLU A 148 0.40 5.45 23.48
C GLU A 148 1.32 4.70 22.49
N GLY A 149 2.29 5.40 21.92
CA GLY A 149 3.13 4.88 20.84
C GLY A 149 2.49 4.96 19.45
N ILE A 150 1.21 4.61 19.27
CA ILE A 150 0.51 4.76 17.98
C ILE A 150 0.13 6.23 17.75
N ASN A 151 -0.31 6.92 18.80
CA ASN A 151 -0.76 8.32 18.71
C ASN A 151 0.34 9.30 18.29
N THR A 152 1.61 8.94 18.45
CA THR A 152 2.74 9.79 18.03
C THR A 152 2.75 10.00 16.51
N TYR A 153 2.33 8.99 15.74
CA TYR A 153 2.26 9.06 14.27
C TYR A 153 1.20 10.04 13.75
N GLY A 154 0.20 10.39 14.57
CA GLY A 154 -0.77 11.43 14.26
C GLY A 154 -0.37 12.83 14.74
N SER A 155 0.79 12.97 15.40
CA SER A 155 1.23 14.27 15.90
C SER A 155 1.52 15.23 14.75
N LEU A 156 1.23 16.50 14.96
CA LEU A 156 1.53 17.53 13.96
C LEU A 156 3.04 17.61 13.66
N GLU A 157 3.88 17.27 14.64
CA GLU A 157 5.34 17.17 14.44
C GLU A 157 5.68 16.06 13.44
N THR A 158 5.15 14.85 13.61
CA THR A 158 5.36 13.75 12.67
C THR A 158 4.79 14.04 11.29
N ILE A 159 3.58 14.62 11.20
CA ILE A 159 2.97 14.99 9.92
C ILE A 159 3.83 16.04 9.20
N LYS A 160 4.34 17.05 9.93
CA LYS A 160 5.27 18.04 9.38
C LYS A 160 6.56 17.40 8.89
N ALA A 161 7.15 16.49 9.68
CA ALA A 161 8.37 15.79 9.29
C ALA A 161 8.19 14.98 7.99
N ASN A 162 7.07 14.27 7.86
CA ASN A 162 6.73 13.50 6.66
C ASN A 162 6.58 14.40 5.42
N TRP A 163 5.92 15.55 5.54
CA TRP A 163 5.82 16.53 4.46
C TRP A 163 7.18 17.13 4.11
N SER A 164 7.95 17.57 5.09
CA SER A 164 9.30 18.11 4.88
C SER A 164 10.20 17.12 4.15
N GLN A 165 10.18 15.85 4.55
CA GLN A 165 10.93 14.79 3.88
C GLN A 165 10.48 14.61 2.42
N ASN A 166 9.15 14.60 2.17
CA ASN A 166 8.63 14.52 0.81
C ASN A 166 9.10 15.69 -0.07
N PHE A 167 9.06 16.93 0.44
CA PHE A 167 9.54 18.09 -0.30
C PHE A 167 11.06 18.02 -0.55
N GLU A 168 11.85 17.71 0.47
CA GLU A 168 13.32 17.57 0.36
C GLU A 168 13.70 16.53 -0.70
N GLN A 169 13.10 15.34 -0.63
CA GLN A 169 13.33 14.23 -1.54
C GLN A 169 12.91 14.49 -2.99
N THR A 170 12.06 15.49 -3.22
CA THR A 170 11.55 15.84 -4.56
C THR A 170 12.07 17.20 -5.05
N ARG A 171 12.94 17.88 -4.31
CA ARG A 171 13.54 19.15 -4.73
C ARG A 171 14.27 19.05 -6.06
N ASN A 172 14.89 17.91 -6.36
CA ASN A 172 15.56 17.66 -7.63
C ASN A 172 14.59 17.50 -8.82
N LEU A 173 13.30 17.26 -8.56
CA LEU A 173 12.25 17.17 -9.58
C LEU A 173 11.61 18.53 -9.88
N ARG A 174 11.79 19.52 -9.00
CA ARG A 174 11.32 20.91 -9.17
C ARG A 174 12.02 21.57 -10.37
N GLY A 175 11.24 22.23 -11.22
CA GLY A 175 11.70 22.85 -12.47
C GLY A 175 11.94 21.88 -13.63
N SER A 176 11.83 20.57 -13.40
CA SER A 176 11.94 19.54 -14.44
C SER A 176 10.62 18.79 -14.62
N LEU A 177 10.33 17.85 -13.73
CA LEU A 177 9.10 17.06 -13.74
C LEU A 177 7.93 17.78 -13.06
N ILE A 178 8.24 18.68 -12.13
CA ILE A 178 7.27 19.47 -11.38
C ILE A 178 7.52 20.94 -11.72
N PRO A 179 6.55 21.67 -12.30
CA PRO A 179 6.67 23.11 -12.45
C PRO A 179 7.00 23.79 -11.11
N GLU A 180 7.90 24.79 -11.11
CA GLU A 180 8.36 25.44 -9.87
C GLU A 180 7.22 26.08 -9.09
N ASP A 181 6.32 26.77 -9.80
CA ASP A 181 5.13 27.41 -9.25
C ASP A 181 4.17 26.39 -8.64
N LEU A 182 3.98 25.24 -9.29
CA LEU A 182 3.18 24.14 -8.75
C LEU A 182 3.77 23.61 -7.45
N PHE A 183 5.06 23.29 -7.43
CA PHE A 183 5.75 22.81 -6.23
C PHE A 183 5.60 23.80 -5.07
N ASP A 184 5.93 25.06 -5.32
CA ASP A 184 5.94 26.11 -4.31
C ASP A 184 4.53 26.39 -3.79
N SER A 185 3.51 26.28 -4.65
CA SER A 185 2.11 26.45 -4.26
C SER A 185 1.64 25.35 -3.29
N ILE A 186 2.00 24.09 -3.55
CA ILE A 186 1.66 22.96 -2.67
C ILE A 186 2.39 23.12 -1.34
N GLU A 187 3.70 23.38 -1.37
CA GLU A 187 4.51 23.54 -0.16
C GLU A 187 3.97 24.66 0.74
N LYS A 188 3.64 25.80 0.15
CA LYS A 188 3.05 26.93 0.86
C LYS A 188 1.69 26.56 1.47
N ALA A 189 0.77 26.02 0.67
CA ALA A 189 -0.57 25.67 1.12
C ALA A 189 -0.52 24.66 2.29
N VAL A 190 0.34 23.65 2.18
CA VAL A 190 0.52 22.61 3.20
C VAL A 190 1.03 23.22 4.51
N GLY A 191 2.02 24.12 4.42
CA GLY A 191 2.55 24.84 5.58
C GLY A 191 1.49 25.71 6.27
N GLU A 192 0.74 26.49 5.50
CA GLU A 192 -0.33 27.38 6.00
C GLU A 192 -1.46 26.57 6.65
N PHE A 193 -1.90 25.47 6.01
CA PHE A 193 -2.93 24.59 6.57
C PHE A 193 -2.51 23.97 7.90
N MET A 194 -1.30 23.40 7.98
CA MET A 194 -0.80 22.81 9.22
C MET A 194 -0.63 23.85 10.34
N GLN A 195 -0.27 25.09 10.01
CA GLN A 195 -0.15 26.17 10.97
C GLN A 195 -1.52 26.62 11.51
N GLY A 196 -2.51 26.79 10.61
CA GLY A 196 -3.85 27.23 10.96
C GLY A 196 -4.67 26.18 11.70
N ASN A 197 -4.47 24.89 11.40
CA ASN A 197 -5.37 23.81 11.82
C ASN A 197 -4.78 22.86 12.87
N SER A 198 -3.77 23.29 13.63
CA SER A 198 -3.13 22.48 14.68
C SER A 198 -4.09 21.83 15.69
N LYS A 199 -5.20 22.51 16.02
CA LYS A 199 -6.26 21.98 16.90
C LYS A 199 -6.96 20.76 16.29
N MET A 200 -7.20 20.76 14.98
CA MET A 200 -7.86 19.65 14.30
C MET A 200 -7.06 18.36 14.42
N PHE A 201 -5.76 18.40 14.11
CA PHE A 201 -4.86 17.24 14.26
C PHE A 201 -4.81 16.71 15.71
N ASN A 202 -4.72 17.62 16.70
CA ASN A 202 -4.76 17.21 18.11
C ASN A 202 -6.09 16.55 18.49
N GLU A 203 -7.19 17.01 17.90
CA GLU A 203 -8.52 16.49 18.20
C GLU A 203 -8.73 15.10 17.59
N ARG A 204 -8.08 14.80 16.45
CA ARG A 204 -7.98 13.43 15.91
C ARG A 204 -7.32 12.48 16.91
N ILE A 205 -6.20 12.89 17.51
CA ILE A 205 -5.51 12.10 18.56
C ILE A 205 -6.41 11.88 19.77
N LYS A 206 -7.00 12.96 20.32
CA LYS A 206 -7.90 12.88 21.49
C LYS A 206 -9.13 12.00 21.24
N SER A 207 -9.58 11.94 19.99
CA SER A 207 -10.73 11.14 19.57
C SER A 207 -10.35 9.70 19.18
N ASN A 208 -9.12 9.26 19.48
CA ASN A 208 -8.60 7.93 19.13
C ASN A 208 -8.75 7.59 17.64
N ARG A 209 -8.49 8.58 16.76
CA ARG A 209 -8.53 8.41 15.30
C ARG A 209 -7.18 8.01 14.70
N ILE A 210 -6.13 7.95 15.51
CA ILE A 210 -4.83 7.40 15.11
C ILE A 210 -4.83 5.91 15.40
N ARG A 211 -4.68 5.09 14.37
CA ARG A 211 -4.86 3.64 14.41
C ARG A 211 -3.69 2.94 13.74
N GLU A 212 -3.44 1.69 14.11
CA GLU A 212 -2.64 0.77 13.31
C GLU A 212 -3.48 0.27 12.13
N CYS A 213 -3.53 1.11 11.09
CA CYS A 213 -4.30 0.93 9.87
C CYS A 213 -3.68 -0.15 8.95
N HIS A 214 -4.11 -0.19 7.68
CA HIS A 214 -3.53 -1.03 6.64
C HIS A 214 -2.24 -0.43 6.07
N GLY A 215 -2.21 0.90 5.89
CA GLY A 215 -1.09 1.68 5.40
C GLY A 215 -1.03 1.88 3.88
N ASP A 216 -1.81 1.12 3.10
CA ASP A 216 -1.70 1.06 1.63
C ASP A 216 -3.01 0.70 0.91
N VAL A 217 -4.13 1.32 1.32
CA VAL A 217 -5.45 1.04 0.73
C VAL A 217 -5.64 1.84 -0.56
N HIS A 218 -5.45 1.18 -1.69
CA HIS A 218 -5.77 1.67 -3.03
C HIS A 218 -6.37 0.54 -3.88
N SER A 219 -7.01 0.84 -5.02
CA SER A 219 -7.77 -0.15 -5.81
C SER A 219 -6.94 -1.36 -6.27
N GLY A 220 -5.64 -1.17 -6.53
CA GLY A 220 -4.71 -2.27 -6.83
C GLY A 220 -4.51 -3.29 -5.69
N ASN A 221 -4.79 -2.91 -4.44
CA ASN A 221 -4.71 -3.77 -3.26
C ASN A 221 -6.09 -4.26 -2.80
N ILE A 222 -7.08 -4.21 -3.69
CA ILE A 222 -8.45 -4.66 -3.42
C ILE A 222 -8.87 -5.68 -4.48
N PHE A 223 -9.43 -6.81 -4.05
CA PHE A 223 -10.12 -7.76 -4.92
C PHE A 223 -11.61 -7.80 -4.60
N VAL A 224 -12.42 -7.94 -5.65
CA VAL A 224 -13.88 -8.10 -5.57
C VAL A 224 -14.25 -9.48 -6.12
N ASP A 225 -14.35 -10.47 -5.24
CA ASP A 225 -14.61 -11.86 -5.60
C ASP A 225 -15.50 -12.55 -4.55
N GLY A 226 -16.82 -12.45 -4.74
CA GLY A 226 -17.83 -12.94 -3.79
C GLY A 226 -17.93 -12.13 -2.48
N ARG A 227 -16.87 -11.42 -2.11
CA ARG A 227 -16.76 -10.40 -1.06
C ARG A 227 -15.58 -9.47 -1.36
N ILE A 228 -15.40 -8.44 -0.54
CA ILE A 228 -14.21 -7.57 -0.58
C ILE A 228 -13.02 -8.20 0.16
N TYR A 229 -11.86 -8.14 -0.48
CA TYR A 229 -10.56 -8.46 0.11
C TYR A 229 -9.60 -7.29 -0.04
N ILE A 230 -9.21 -6.68 1.07
CA ILE A 230 -8.22 -5.60 1.14
C ILE A 230 -6.93 -6.22 1.70
N PHE A 231 -5.93 -6.41 0.84
CA PHE A 231 -4.75 -7.22 1.13
C PHE A 231 -3.45 -6.42 0.98
N ASP A 232 -2.34 -7.03 1.39
CA ASP A 232 -1.00 -6.43 1.34
C ASP A 232 -0.81 -5.21 2.26
N ALA A 233 -1.40 -5.29 3.46
CA ALA A 233 -1.16 -4.35 4.55
C ALA A 233 0.31 -4.34 4.97
N ILE A 234 0.86 -3.14 5.19
CA ILE A 234 2.27 -2.93 5.49
C ILE A 234 2.61 -3.48 6.88
N GLU A 235 3.52 -4.46 6.92
CA GLU A 235 3.91 -5.20 8.11
C GLU A 235 5.29 -4.83 8.66
N PHE A 236 6.12 -4.14 7.88
CA PHE A 236 7.55 -3.98 8.17
C PHE A 236 7.93 -2.66 8.84
N ASN A 237 7.08 -1.64 8.79
CA ASN A 237 7.38 -0.34 9.39
C ASN A 237 6.11 0.36 9.91
N PRO A 238 5.97 0.52 11.23
CA PRO A 238 4.81 1.18 11.82
C PRO A 238 4.61 2.63 11.36
N ALA A 239 5.64 3.32 10.86
CA ALA A 239 5.48 4.67 10.30
C ALA A 239 4.60 4.71 9.04
N PHE A 240 4.39 3.57 8.38
CA PHE A 240 3.53 3.46 7.20
C PHE A 240 2.14 2.90 7.51
N SER A 241 2.00 2.11 8.57
CA SER A 241 0.70 1.51 8.96
C SER A 241 0.00 2.26 10.09
N CYS A 242 0.73 2.89 11.02
CA CYS A 242 0.14 3.75 12.05
C CYS A 242 -0.13 5.14 11.50
N SER A 243 -1.40 5.53 11.38
CA SER A 243 -1.76 6.84 10.86
C SER A 243 -3.15 7.27 11.33
N ASP A 244 -3.53 8.51 11.01
CA ASP A 244 -4.93 8.92 11.11
C ASP A 244 -5.77 8.10 10.13
N THR A 245 -6.90 7.55 10.58
CA THR A 245 -7.88 6.88 9.71
C THR A 245 -8.32 7.75 8.52
N ALA A 246 -8.39 9.08 8.68
CA ALA A 246 -8.68 9.99 7.58
C ALA A 246 -7.61 9.94 6.47
N ALA A 247 -6.35 9.66 6.84
CA ALA A 247 -5.25 9.52 5.88
C ALA A 247 -5.27 8.20 5.11
N GLU A 248 -5.85 7.14 5.68
CA GLU A 248 -6.10 5.87 4.98
C GLU A 248 -7.28 6.01 4.02
N ILE A 249 -8.39 6.57 4.47
CA ILE A 249 -9.59 6.82 3.64
C ILE A 249 -9.29 7.80 2.50
N ALA A 250 -8.51 8.84 2.76
CA ALA A 250 -8.06 9.74 1.71
C ALA A 250 -7.23 9.02 0.63
N PHE A 251 -6.57 7.89 0.93
CA PHE A 251 -5.77 7.21 -0.07
C PHE A 251 -6.64 6.55 -1.15
N LEU A 252 -7.62 5.73 -0.75
CA LEU A 252 -8.54 5.14 -1.73
C LEU A 252 -9.39 6.21 -2.42
N GLY A 253 -9.84 7.23 -1.69
CA GLY A 253 -10.55 8.36 -2.29
C GLY A 253 -9.71 9.07 -3.37
N MET A 254 -8.45 9.36 -3.08
CA MET A 254 -7.52 9.95 -4.06
C MET A 254 -7.28 9.03 -5.26
N ASP A 255 -7.14 7.71 -5.03
CA ASP A 255 -6.95 6.72 -6.09
C ASP A 255 -8.18 6.62 -7.01
N LEU A 256 -9.39 6.69 -6.46
CA LEU A 256 -10.64 6.76 -7.23
C LEU A 256 -10.75 8.07 -8.02
N ASP A 257 -10.38 9.21 -7.42
CA ASP A 257 -10.34 10.50 -8.13
C ASP A 257 -9.34 10.48 -9.29
N PHE A 258 -8.15 9.88 -9.09
CA PHE A 258 -7.15 9.72 -10.14
C PHE A 258 -7.63 8.83 -11.29
N LYS A 259 -8.50 7.85 -11.00
CA LYS A 259 -9.17 7.00 -11.99
C LYS A 259 -10.45 7.61 -12.56
N GLU A 260 -10.64 8.92 -12.40
CA GLU A 260 -11.80 9.68 -12.90
C GLU A 260 -13.15 9.19 -12.33
N ARG A 261 -13.15 8.53 -11.17
CA ARG A 261 -14.33 8.01 -10.46
C ARG A 261 -14.64 8.81 -9.20
N LYS A 262 -14.79 10.13 -9.37
CA LYS A 262 -15.14 11.04 -8.29
C LYS A 262 -16.50 10.70 -7.64
N ASP A 263 -17.43 10.16 -8.43
CA ASP A 263 -18.70 9.64 -7.95
C ASP A 263 -18.51 8.54 -6.89
N LEU A 264 -17.60 7.60 -7.13
CA LEU A 264 -17.29 6.54 -6.17
C LEU A 264 -16.45 7.04 -5.00
N SER A 265 -15.53 7.98 -5.25
CA SER A 265 -14.71 8.61 -4.21
C SER A 265 -15.56 9.31 -3.17
N GLU A 266 -16.55 10.11 -3.59
CA GLU A 266 -17.49 10.79 -2.71
C GLU A 266 -18.36 9.78 -1.95
N SER A 267 -18.96 8.82 -2.66
CA SER A 267 -19.77 7.75 -2.03
C SER A 267 -18.98 6.94 -1.01
N PHE A 268 -17.72 6.63 -1.31
CA PHE A 268 -16.82 5.89 -0.43
C PHE A 268 -16.58 6.64 0.89
N VAL A 269 -16.19 7.91 0.79
CA VAL A 269 -15.89 8.74 1.96
C VAL A 269 -17.15 8.93 2.80
N ASP A 270 -18.27 9.27 2.18
CA ASP A 270 -19.55 9.48 2.87
C ASP A 270 -20.01 8.20 3.58
N GLY A 271 -19.98 7.05 2.90
CA GLY A 271 -20.32 5.76 3.49
C GLY A 271 -19.42 5.38 4.65
N TYR A 272 -18.11 5.69 4.58
CA TYR A 272 -17.18 5.45 5.68
C TYR A 272 -17.52 6.34 6.88
N VAL A 273 -17.80 7.63 6.64
CA VAL A 273 -18.15 8.60 7.70
C VAL A 273 -19.47 8.21 8.36
N GLU A 274 -20.45 7.74 7.60
CA GLU A 274 -21.72 7.24 8.13
C GLU A 274 -21.49 6.03 9.05
N CYS A 275 -20.71 5.03 8.60
CA CYS A 275 -20.44 3.82 9.36
C CYS A 275 -19.59 4.08 10.62
N SER A 276 -18.54 4.91 10.50
CA SER A 276 -17.57 5.18 11.56
C SER A 276 -17.97 6.33 12.50
N ARG A 277 -18.98 7.11 12.10
CA ARG A 277 -19.43 8.36 12.73
C ARG A 277 -18.29 9.36 12.90
N ASP A 278 -17.37 9.37 11.95
CA ASP A 278 -16.16 10.20 11.99
C ASP A 278 -16.24 11.41 11.05
N GLY A 279 -17.09 12.39 11.41
CA GLY A 279 -17.24 13.60 10.59
C GLY A 279 -15.94 14.37 10.32
N GLY A 280 -14.94 14.23 11.21
CA GLY A 280 -13.65 14.90 11.06
C GLY A 280 -12.79 14.39 9.90
N VAL A 281 -13.21 13.32 9.20
CA VAL A 281 -12.58 12.89 7.95
C VAL A 281 -12.73 13.97 6.89
N HIS A 282 -13.91 14.57 6.74
CA HIS A 282 -14.15 15.61 5.73
C HIS A 282 -13.25 16.83 5.94
N ASP A 283 -13.02 17.21 7.19
CA ASP A 283 -12.22 18.39 7.52
C ASP A 283 -10.73 18.25 7.14
N LEU A 284 -10.23 17.01 7.01
CA LEU A 284 -8.83 16.72 6.66
C LEU A 284 -8.68 16.01 5.30
N LEU A 285 -9.79 15.78 4.58
CA LEU A 285 -9.81 14.92 3.41
C LEU A 285 -8.88 15.45 2.32
N ASN A 286 -9.04 16.70 1.90
CA ASN A 286 -8.22 17.29 0.84
C ASN A 286 -6.75 17.38 1.26
N PHE A 287 -6.45 17.67 2.52
CA PHE A 287 -5.08 17.66 3.04
C PHE A 287 -4.42 16.29 2.89
N TYR A 288 -5.11 15.21 3.26
CA TYR A 288 -4.56 13.87 3.13
C TYR A 288 -4.61 13.32 1.70
N LYS A 289 -5.60 13.69 0.87
CA LYS A 289 -5.62 13.35 -0.55
C LYS A 289 -4.44 14.02 -1.28
N CYS A 290 -4.16 15.29 -0.95
CA CYS A 290 -2.96 16.00 -1.40
C CYS A 290 -1.68 15.23 -1.02
N TYR A 291 -1.55 14.83 0.25
CA TYR A 291 -0.41 14.03 0.71
C TYR A 291 -0.24 12.73 -0.08
N ARG A 292 -1.32 11.97 -0.27
CA ARG A 292 -1.27 10.68 -0.97
C ARG A 292 -0.95 10.84 -2.46
N ALA A 293 -1.55 11.81 -3.14
CA ALA A 293 -1.20 12.16 -4.52
C ALA A 293 0.29 12.55 -4.64
N TYR A 294 0.79 13.38 -3.73
CA TYR A 294 2.20 13.79 -3.70
C TYR A 294 3.14 12.60 -3.50
N VAL A 295 2.82 11.69 -2.58
CA VAL A 295 3.62 10.48 -2.33
C VAL A 295 3.62 9.56 -3.56
N ARG A 296 2.48 9.38 -4.24
CA ARG A 296 2.41 8.61 -5.49
C ARG A 296 3.29 9.23 -6.57
N ALA A 297 3.20 10.55 -6.75
CA ALA A 297 4.05 11.28 -7.69
C ALA A 297 5.54 11.09 -7.39
N LYS A 298 5.95 11.22 -6.12
CA LYS A 298 7.33 10.98 -5.67
C LYS A 298 7.82 9.58 -6.01
N VAL A 299 7.06 8.55 -5.62
CA VAL A 299 7.45 7.15 -5.81
C VAL A 299 7.57 6.80 -7.29
N ILE A 300 6.65 7.28 -8.12
CA ILE A 300 6.71 7.10 -9.58
C ILE A 300 7.89 7.87 -10.16
N GLY A 301 8.11 9.12 -9.74
CA GLY A 301 9.23 9.94 -10.18
C GLY A 301 10.59 9.29 -9.90
N PHE A 302 10.73 8.55 -8.80
CA PHE A 302 11.97 7.82 -8.50
C PHE A 302 12.25 6.66 -9.45
N LYS A 303 11.23 6.04 -10.05
CA LYS A 303 11.43 5.01 -11.09
C LYS A 303 12.13 5.56 -12.33
N LEU A 304 12.05 6.85 -12.59
CA LEU A 304 12.71 7.49 -13.74
C LEU A 304 14.24 7.45 -13.66
N PHE A 305 14.78 7.39 -12.44
CA PHE A 305 16.22 7.33 -12.19
C PHE A 305 16.74 5.90 -12.08
N ASP A 306 15.86 4.89 -12.15
CA ASP A 306 16.27 3.50 -12.18
C ASP A 306 16.84 3.15 -13.57
N ALA A 307 18.07 2.64 -13.58
CA ALA A 307 18.78 2.25 -14.80
C ALA A 307 18.17 0.99 -15.44
N GLY A 308 17.41 0.19 -14.68
CA GLY A 308 16.74 -1.03 -15.15
C GLY A 308 15.40 -0.79 -15.85
N VAL A 309 14.85 0.42 -15.79
CA VAL A 309 13.54 0.76 -16.37
C VAL A 309 13.69 1.19 -17.83
N GLY A 310 12.89 0.60 -18.71
CA GLY A 310 12.91 0.84 -20.15
C GLY A 310 12.45 2.25 -20.54
N GLN A 311 12.76 2.70 -21.77
CA GLN A 311 12.43 4.07 -22.19
C GLN A 311 10.91 4.34 -22.26
N GLU A 312 10.13 3.34 -22.65
CA GLU A 312 8.66 3.41 -22.70
C GLU A 312 8.07 3.51 -21.29
N GLU A 313 8.52 2.66 -20.37
CA GLU A 313 8.15 2.70 -18.95
C GLU A 313 8.53 4.04 -18.29
N LYS A 314 9.66 4.63 -18.70
CA LYS A 314 10.05 5.98 -18.26
C LYS A 314 9.11 7.06 -18.79
N GLY A 315 8.69 6.98 -20.05
CA GLY A 315 7.72 7.91 -20.61
C GLY A 315 6.39 7.88 -19.87
N GLU A 316 5.89 6.67 -19.56
CA GLU A 316 4.65 6.50 -18.80
C GLU A 316 4.79 6.95 -17.35
N ALA A 317 5.90 6.61 -16.68
CA ALA A 317 6.17 7.09 -15.34
C ALA A 317 6.26 8.62 -15.26
N GLU A 318 6.85 9.28 -16.26
CA GLU A 318 6.90 10.75 -16.33
C GLU A 318 5.50 11.36 -16.45
N ARG A 319 4.65 10.79 -17.31
CA ARG A 319 3.25 11.22 -17.48
C ARG A 319 2.47 11.10 -16.16
N LEU A 320 2.46 9.91 -15.57
CA LEU A 320 1.75 9.64 -14.32
C LEU A 320 2.27 10.52 -13.17
N CYS A 321 3.58 10.72 -13.07
CA CYS A 321 4.20 11.60 -12.08
C CYS A 321 3.62 13.02 -12.14
N LYS A 322 3.53 13.60 -13.35
CA LYS A 322 2.95 14.93 -13.58
C LYS A 322 1.46 15.00 -13.25
N GLU A 323 0.70 13.95 -13.60
CA GLU A 323 -0.74 13.88 -13.30
C GLU A 323 -0.99 13.83 -11.79
N TYR A 324 -0.23 13.05 -11.03
CA TYR A 324 -0.36 13.02 -9.57
C TYR A 324 0.06 14.34 -8.92
N PHE A 325 1.09 15.03 -9.42
CA PHE A 325 1.43 16.37 -8.90
C PHE A 325 0.34 17.40 -9.19
N SER A 326 -0.27 17.33 -10.36
CA SER A 326 -1.42 18.18 -10.72
C SER A 326 -2.60 17.91 -9.80
N LEU A 327 -2.93 16.64 -9.58
CA LEU A 327 -3.99 16.23 -8.65
C LEU A 327 -3.68 16.68 -7.20
N ALA A 328 -2.42 16.60 -6.76
CA ALA A 328 -2.02 17.12 -5.46
C ALA A 328 -2.24 18.63 -5.35
N GLN A 329 -1.95 19.39 -6.42
CA GLN A 329 -2.22 20.82 -6.47
C GLN A 329 -3.72 21.13 -6.40
N GLU A 330 -4.55 20.38 -7.11
CA GLU A 330 -6.02 20.54 -7.08
C GLU A 330 -6.58 20.40 -5.67
N TYR A 331 -6.06 19.47 -4.86
CA TYR A 331 -6.45 19.41 -3.45
C TYR A 331 -5.88 20.57 -2.64
N ALA A 332 -4.63 20.97 -2.87
CA ALA A 332 -3.95 22.03 -2.13
C ALA A 332 -4.65 23.39 -2.25
N VAL A 333 -5.26 23.68 -3.40
CA VAL A 333 -6.05 24.92 -3.59
C VAL A 333 -7.43 24.89 -2.92
N ASN A 334 -7.87 23.71 -2.45
CA ASN A 334 -9.18 23.45 -1.85
C ASN A 334 -9.09 22.97 -0.39
N PHE A 335 -8.01 23.34 0.32
CA PHE A 335 -7.84 23.04 1.74
C PHE A 335 -8.91 23.66 2.65
#